data_AF-A0A931ZR68-F1
#
_entry.id   AF-A0A931ZR68-F1
#
_cell.length_a   1.000
_cell.length_b   1.000
_cell.length_c   1.000
_cell.angle_alpha   90.00
_cell.angle_beta   90.00
_cell.angle_gamma   90.00
#
_symmetry.space_group_name_H-M   'P 1'
#
loop_
_entity.id
_entity.type
_entity.pdbx_description
1 polymer ?
#
loop_
_entity_poly.entity_id
_entity_poly.type
_entity_poly.pdbx_seq_one_letter_code
_entity_poly.pdbx_strand_id
1 'polypeptide(L)'
;MKYAALFVFIFGLLCGLASPVSVYAQSTGAGTAISVPISDKNAKDGHIIVSTPTGFALSTTTYDTNMYGVFTQSPSVYLENTANPDLKPVTASGKVLVLVSSINGNIKINDFITTSTIAGVGQKATRNGMVLGTALENYSNSNQKLTAKIEVAVNPHFNASFADTKTNVLEVLRNASDPTTLTQLTSLRYVVAAGIVLAAFGIGFIFFGRVTSSGVEALGRNPLASRTIQLSLVFNLILMIVIIIAGLGIGYMILIL
;
A
#
# COMPACT_ATOMS: atom_id res chain seq x y z
N MET A 1 -64.08 45.85 -25.24
CA MET A 1 -64.14 44.51 -24.63
C MET A 1 -63.39 43.42 -25.41
N LYS A 2 -63.23 43.50 -26.75
CA LYS A 2 -62.61 42.42 -27.55
C LYS A 2 -61.12 42.13 -27.26
N TYR A 3 -60.34 43.11 -26.80
CA TYR A 3 -58.90 42.94 -26.51
C TYR A 3 -58.58 42.47 -25.09
N ALA A 4 -59.53 42.55 -24.16
CA ALA A 4 -59.31 42.15 -22.77
C ALA A 4 -59.15 40.64 -22.63
N ALA A 5 -59.97 39.86 -23.36
CA ALA A 5 -59.86 38.40 -23.39
C ALA A 5 -58.52 37.93 -23.99
N LEU A 6 -58.03 38.62 -25.03
CA LEU A 6 -56.74 38.32 -25.65
C LEU A 6 -55.58 38.59 -24.69
N PHE A 7 -55.63 39.69 -23.95
CA PHE A 7 -54.59 40.05 -22.99
C PHE A 7 -54.54 39.08 -21.81
N VAL A 8 -55.70 38.66 -21.29
CA VAL A 8 -55.78 37.65 -20.22
C VAL A 8 -55.28 36.29 -20.70
N PHE A 9 -55.59 35.91 -21.94
CA PHE A 9 -55.10 34.65 -22.52
C PHE A 9 -53.58 34.65 -22.71
N ILE A 10 -53.01 35.74 -23.23
CA ILE A 10 -51.55 35.89 -23.41
C ILE A 10 -50.84 35.93 -22.05
N PHE A 11 -51.41 36.62 -21.06
CA PHE A 11 -50.84 36.70 -19.72
C PHE A 11 -50.87 35.33 -19.00
N GLY A 12 -51.97 34.58 -19.14
CA GLY A 12 -52.07 33.21 -18.64
C GLY A 12 -51.08 32.26 -19.30
N LEU A 13 -50.85 32.40 -20.61
CA LEU A 13 -49.86 31.61 -21.36
C LEU A 13 -48.42 31.94 -20.93
N LEU A 14 -48.12 33.22 -20.67
CA LEU A 14 -46.81 33.64 -20.17
C LEU A 14 -46.52 33.13 -18.75
N CYS A 15 -47.52 33.14 -17.87
CA CYS A 15 -47.37 32.59 -16.52
C CYS A 15 -47.25 31.06 -16.52
N GLY A 16 -47.91 30.37 -17.45
CA GLY A 16 -47.80 28.91 -17.61
C GLY A 16 -46.43 28.44 -18.14
N LEU A 17 -45.70 29.30 -18.85
CA LEU A 17 -44.34 29.04 -19.31
C LEU A 17 -43.25 29.43 -18.29
N ALA A 18 -43.62 30.21 -17.26
CA ALA A 18 -42.71 30.69 -16.23
C ALA A 18 -42.74 29.84 -14.94
N SER A 19 -43.47 28.72 -14.92
CA SER A 19 -43.41 27.78 -13.80
C SER A 19 -42.00 27.20 -13.70
N PRO A 20 -41.33 27.34 -12.54
CA PRO A 20 -40.01 26.77 -12.35
C PRO A 20 -40.13 25.25 -12.46
N VAL A 21 -39.54 24.68 -13.51
CA VAL A 21 -39.35 23.24 -13.61
C VAL A 21 -38.35 22.87 -12.53
N SER A 22 -38.82 22.21 -11.48
CA SER A 22 -37.97 21.61 -10.46
C SER A 22 -37.18 20.46 -11.09
N VAL A 23 -36.01 20.75 -11.65
CA VAL A 23 -35.08 19.74 -12.13
C VAL A 23 -34.39 19.13 -10.90
N TYR A 24 -34.86 17.96 -10.48
CA TYR A 24 -34.12 17.13 -9.54
C TYR A 24 -32.94 16.51 -10.28
N ALA A 25 -31.74 17.08 -10.11
CA ALA A 25 -30.51 16.43 -10.55
C ALA A 25 -30.40 15.07 -9.85
N GLN A 26 -30.32 13.98 -10.62
CA GLN A 26 -30.12 12.64 -10.06
C GLN A 26 -28.68 12.53 -9.51
N SER A 27 -28.61 12.02 -8.27
CA SER A 27 -27.47 11.57 -7.45
C SER A 27 -26.05 11.79 -8.00
N THR A 28 -25.22 12.47 -7.20
CA THR A 28 -23.81 12.83 -7.42
C THR A 28 -22.83 11.65 -7.54
N GLY A 29 -23.29 10.39 -7.52
CA GLY A 29 -22.42 9.20 -7.52
C GLY A 29 -22.23 8.56 -8.89
N ALA A 30 -21.14 8.87 -9.59
CA ALA A 30 -20.77 8.28 -10.89
C ALA A 30 -19.98 6.95 -10.75
N GLY A 31 -20.56 5.97 -10.05
CA GLY A 31 -19.94 4.66 -9.79
C GLY A 31 -20.75 3.46 -10.30
N THR A 32 -20.05 2.35 -10.59
CA THR A 32 -20.67 1.06 -10.93
C THR A 32 -20.70 0.14 -9.72
N ALA A 33 -21.85 -0.50 -9.45
CA ALA A 33 -22.02 -1.41 -8.33
C ALA A 33 -22.42 -2.81 -8.78
N ILE A 34 -22.00 -3.80 -8.01
CA ILE A 34 -22.39 -5.21 -8.14
C ILE A 34 -23.00 -5.72 -6.84
N SER A 35 -23.89 -6.70 -6.94
CA SER A 35 -24.56 -7.33 -5.80
C SER A 35 -23.61 -8.21 -4.98
N VAL A 36 -23.43 -7.91 -3.70
CA VAL A 36 -22.50 -8.60 -2.80
C VAL A 36 -23.19 -8.95 -1.47
N PRO A 37 -23.01 -10.18 -0.92
CA PRO A 37 -23.58 -10.56 0.37
C PRO A 37 -22.73 -9.99 1.51
N ILE A 38 -23.17 -8.88 2.10
CA ILE A 38 -22.51 -8.27 3.25
C ILE A 38 -23.01 -8.93 4.54
N SER A 39 -22.12 -9.62 5.26
CA SER A 39 -22.45 -10.34 6.49
C SER A 39 -22.80 -9.41 7.67
N ASP A 40 -22.27 -8.18 7.65
CA ASP A 40 -22.47 -7.21 8.73
C ASP A 40 -23.80 -6.43 8.58
N LYS A 41 -24.67 -6.54 9.59
CA LYS A 41 -25.95 -5.83 9.64
C LYS A 41 -25.79 -4.32 9.87
N ASN A 42 -24.66 -3.88 10.41
CA ASN A 42 -24.39 -2.47 10.68
C ASN A 42 -23.80 -1.72 9.47
N ALA A 43 -23.73 -2.37 8.30
CA ALA A 43 -23.25 -1.74 7.08
C ALA A 43 -24.18 -0.59 6.65
N LYS A 44 -23.60 0.63 6.58
CA LYS A 44 -24.27 1.86 6.16
C LYS A 44 -23.66 2.36 4.87
N ASP A 45 -24.46 3.14 4.15
CA ASP A 45 -24.03 3.80 2.91
C ASP A 45 -22.72 4.57 3.12
N GLY A 46 -21.75 4.35 2.23
CA GLY A 46 -20.39 4.90 2.30
C GLY A 46 -19.40 4.07 3.10
N HIS A 47 -19.78 2.91 3.67
CA HIS A 47 -18.83 2.04 4.35
C HIS A 47 -17.91 1.29 3.39
N ILE A 48 -16.63 1.18 3.77
CA ILE A 48 -15.63 0.38 3.07
C ILE A 48 -15.76 -1.10 3.47
N ILE A 49 -15.90 -1.95 2.45
CA ILE A 49 -16.10 -3.39 2.55
C ILE A 49 -14.80 -4.12 2.20
N VAL A 50 -14.51 -5.18 2.95
CA VAL A 50 -13.39 -6.10 2.72
C VAL A 50 -13.92 -7.50 2.37
N SER A 51 -13.17 -8.23 1.55
CA SER A 51 -13.48 -9.60 1.13
C SER A 51 -12.64 -10.58 1.95
N THR A 52 -13.27 -11.29 2.88
CA THR A 52 -12.61 -12.28 3.74
C THR A 52 -13.04 -13.70 3.36
N PRO A 53 -12.29 -14.75 3.77
CA PRO A 53 -12.70 -16.13 3.52
C PRO A 53 -14.08 -16.50 4.08
N THR A 54 -14.57 -15.76 5.09
CA THR A 54 -15.89 -15.96 5.70
C THR A 54 -17.00 -15.12 5.07
N GLY A 55 -16.67 -14.23 4.11
CA GLY A 55 -17.61 -13.37 3.42
C GLY A 55 -17.17 -11.90 3.36
N PHE A 56 -18.10 -11.03 2.97
CA PHE A 56 -17.85 -9.58 2.88
C PHE A 56 -18.27 -8.89 4.18
N ALA A 57 -17.35 -8.13 4.76
CA ALA A 57 -17.54 -7.47 6.05
C ALA A 57 -17.04 -6.02 6.03
N LEU A 58 -17.32 -5.26 7.09
CA LEU A 58 -16.74 -3.93 7.26
C LEU A 58 -15.24 -4.02 7.49
N SER A 59 -14.49 -3.09 6.89
CA SER A 59 -13.07 -2.93 7.23
C SER A 59 -12.89 -2.51 8.68
N THR A 60 -12.02 -3.19 9.43
CA THR A 60 -11.70 -2.85 10.83
C THR A 60 -10.21 -2.61 11.07
N THR A 61 -9.40 -2.97 10.09
CA THR A 61 -7.94 -2.86 10.14
C THR A 61 -7.49 -1.72 9.25
N THR A 62 -6.49 -0.96 9.70
CA THR A 62 -5.88 0.08 8.89
C THR A 62 -5.04 -0.55 7.77
N TYR A 63 -5.12 -0.03 6.54
CA TYR A 63 -4.42 -0.59 5.37
C TYR A 63 -4.78 -2.05 5.06
N ASP A 64 -6.03 -2.43 5.33
CA ASP A 64 -6.54 -3.77 5.05
C ASP A 64 -6.27 -4.20 3.59
N THR A 65 -5.56 -5.33 3.43
CA THR A 65 -5.18 -5.87 2.12
C THR A 65 -6.36 -6.45 1.36
N ASN A 66 -7.43 -6.81 2.08
CA ASN A 66 -8.61 -7.46 1.54
C ASN A 66 -9.69 -6.46 1.10
N MET A 67 -9.35 -5.17 1.01
CA MET A 67 -10.27 -4.12 0.58
C MET A 67 -10.88 -4.44 -0.78
N TYR A 68 -12.20 -4.40 -0.82
CA TYR A 68 -12.97 -4.78 -1.99
C TYR A 68 -13.65 -3.58 -2.66
N GLY A 69 -14.27 -2.70 -1.87
CA GLY A 69 -15.00 -1.55 -2.39
C GLY A 69 -15.81 -0.83 -1.33
N VAL A 70 -16.80 -0.06 -1.77
CA VAL A 70 -17.65 0.76 -0.90
C VAL A 70 -19.11 0.36 -1.09
N PHE A 71 -19.82 0.12 0.01
CA PHE A 71 -21.26 -0.08 -0.01
C PHE A 71 -21.96 1.25 -0.35
N THR A 72 -22.71 1.29 -1.46
CA THR A 72 -23.39 2.51 -1.94
C THR A 72 -24.86 2.22 -2.29
N GLN A 73 -25.79 2.93 -1.66
CA GLN A 73 -27.24 2.72 -1.89
C GLN A 73 -27.73 3.30 -3.21
N SER A 74 -27.00 4.22 -3.83
CA SER A 74 -27.44 4.93 -5.04
C SER A 74 -26.31 5.05 -6.07
N PRO A 75 -25.82 3.91 -6.62
CA PRO A 75 -24.86 3.90 -7.72
C PRO A 75 -25.51 4.40 -9.03
N SER A 76 -24.70 4.87 -9.97
CA SER A 76 -25.17 5.24 -11.31
C SER A 76 -25.55 4.02 -12.14
N VAL A 77 -24.78 2.94 -12.01
CA VAL A 77 -25.05 1.66 -12.68
C VAL A 77 -25.02 0.58 -11.63
N TYR A 78 -26.12 -0.18 -11.52
CA TYR A 78 -26.21 -1.33 -10.62
C TYR A 78 -26.44 -2.60 -11.43
N LEU A 79 -25.49 -3.51 -11.39
CA LEU A 79 -25.65 -4.86 -11.93
C LEU A 79 -26.25 -5.74 -10.83
N GLU A 80 -27.57 -5.70 -10.75
CA GLU A 80 -28.33 -6.39 -9.74
C GLU A 80 -28.45 -7.90 -10.02
N ASN A 81 -28.23 -8.71 -8.99
CA ASN A 81 -28.62 -10.11 -9.00
C ASN A 81 -29.98 -10.29 -8.30
N THR A 82 -31.04 -10.38 -9.11
CA THR A 82 -32.42 -10.50 -8.63
C THR A 82 -32.74 -11.85 -7.94
N ALA A 83 -31.84 -12.84 -8.01
CA ALA A 83 -32.07 -14.15 -7.39
C ALA A 83 -32.01 -14.12 -5.85
N ASN A 84 -31.36 -13.11 -5.25
CA ASN A 84 -31.26 -12.98 -3.81
C ASN A 84 -31.43 -11.51 -3.35
N PRO A 85 -32.51 -11.19 -2.63
CA PRO A 85 -32.80 -9.82 -2.18
C PRO A 85 -31.89 -9.33 -1.04
N ASP A 86 -31.12 -10.22 -0.39
CA ASP A 86 -30.21 -9.85 0.70
C ASP A 86 -28.88 -9.26 0.20
N LEU A 87 -28.65 -9.25 -1.12
CA LEU A 87 -27.44 -8.72 -1.71
C LEU A 87 -27.46 -7.19 -1.73
N LYS A 88 -26.32 -6.60 -1.39
CA LYS A 88 -26.15 -5.16 -1.31
C LYS A 88 -25.25 -4.63 -2.43
N PRO A 89 -25.53 -3.44 -3.00
CA PRO A 89 -24.72 -2.80 -4.02
C PRO A 89 -23.35 -2.34 -3.48
N VAL A 90 -22.27 -2.94 -3.99
CA VAL A 90 -20.89 -2.53 -3.65
C VAL A 90 -20.18 -2.02 -4.89
N THR A 91 -19.60 -0.82 -4.80
CA THR A 91 -18.85 -0.17 -5.86
C THR A 91 -17.34 -0.30 -5.64
N ALA A 92 -16.65 -0.83 -6.65
CA ALA A 92 -15.20 -0.92 -6.69
C ALA A 92 -14.55 0.06 -7.69
N SER A 93 -15.36 0.84 -8.44
CA SER A 93 -14.85 1.79 -9.42
C SER A 93 -15.80 2.98 -9.63
N GLY A 94 -15.21 4.17 -9.79
CA GLY A 94 -15.92 5.40 -10.09
C GLY A 94 -16.03 6.34 -8.90
N LYS A 95 -16.91 7.34 -8.98
CA LYS A 95 -17.06 8.35 -7.92
C LYS A 95 -18.19 7.97 -6.98
N VAL A 96 -17.88 7.83 -5.69
CA VAL A 96 -18.87 7.51 -4.66
C VAL A 96 -18.61 8.28 -3.38
N LEU A 97 -19.66 8.44 -2.58
CA LEU A 97 -19.57 9.01 -1.25
C LEU A 97 -19.03 7.96 -0.28
N VAL A 98 -17.91 8.25 0.36
CA VAL A 98 -17.24 7.36 1.32
C VAL A 98 -17.25 8.00 2.69
N LEU A 99 -17.58 7.22 3.72
CA LEU A 99 -17.44 7.65 5.10
C LEU A 99 -15.97 7.71 5.47
N VAL A 100 -15.50 8.89 5.86
CA VAL A 100 -14.12 9.13 6.27
C VAL A 100 -14.05 9.80 7.63
N SER A 101 -12.89 9.65 8.27
CA SER A 101 -12.52 10.32 9.51
C SER A 101 -11.20 11.08 9.35
N SER A 102 -10.97 12.05 10.23
CA SER A 102 -9.73 12.83 10.28
C SER A 102 -8.71 12.26 11.28
N ILE A 103 -8.85 10.97 11.63
CA ILE A 103 -7.99 10.26 12.59
C ILE A 103 -6.51 10.28 12.20
N ASN A 104 -6.22 10.26 10.90
CA ASN A 104 -4.87 10.36 10.36
C ASN A 104 -4.57 11.75 9.78
N GLY A 105 -5.26 12.77 10.31
CA GLY A 105 -5.17 14.17 9.90
C GLY A 105 -6.24 14.58 8.87
N ASN A 106 -6.26 15.88 8.56
CA ASN A 106 -7.16 16.46 7.56
C ASN A 106 -6.94 15.80 6.19
N ILE A 107 -8.03 15.58 5.48
CA ILE A 107 -8.10 15.08 4.11
C ILE A 107 -8.25 16.28 3.18
N LYS A 108 -7.42 16.33 2.15
CA LYS A 108 -7.51 17.31 1.07
C LYS A 108 -7.83 16.61 -0.25
N ILE A 109 -8.32 17.39 -1.21
CA ILE A 109 -8.45 16.95 -2.60
C ILE A 109 -7.09 16.41 -3.06
N ASN A 110 -7.12 15.27 -3.76
CA ASN A 110 -5.96 14.47 -4.19
C ASN A 110 -5.24 13.66 -3.11
N ASP A 111 -5.67 13.70 -1.84
CA ASP A 111 -5.13 12.76 -0.85
C ASP A 111 -5.64 11.34 -1.12
N PHE A 112 -4.76 10.34 -0.92
CA PHE A 112 -5.16 8.94 -0.95
C PHE A 112 -5.96 8.59 0.30
N ILE A 113 -7.02 7.81 0.12
CA ILE A 113 -7.86 7.29 1.21
C ILE A 113 -7.60 5.81 1.40
N THR A 114 -7.46 5.37 2.64
CA THR A 114 -7.28 3.96 3.03
C THR A 114 -8.25 3.61 4.17
N THR A 115 -8.33 2.34 4.55
CA THR A 115 -9.15 1.87 5.68
C THR A 115 -8.58 2.35 7.02
N SER A 116 -9.45 2.50 8.03
CA SER A 116 -9.09 2.97 9.37
C SER A 116 -9.35 1.92 10.45
N THR A 117 -9.04 2.25 11.70
CA THR A 117 -9.45 1.46 12.88
C THR A 117 -10.95 1.58 13.19
N ILE A 118 -11.66 2.52 12.56
CA ILE A 118 -13.11 2.71 12.74
C ILE A 118 -13.82 1.86 11.68
N ALA A 119 -14.72 0.99 12.13
CA ALA A 119 -15.37 -0.01 11.28
C ALA A 119 -16.05 0.62 10.04
N GLY A 120 -15.62 0.21 8.85
CA GLY A 120 -16.16 0.67 7.57
C GLY A 120 -15.77 2.09 7.18
N VAL A 121 -14.89 2.76 7.91
CA VAL A 121 -14.58 4.18 7.71
C VAL A 121 -13.18 4.34 7.16
N GLY A 122 -13.04 5.23 6.18
CA GLY A 122 -11.77 5.62 5.58
C GLY A 122 -11.00 6.66 6.40
N GLN A 123 -9.72 6.77 6.12
CA GLN A 123 -8.83 7.81 6.62
C GLN A 123 -7.82 8.18 5.54
N LYS A 124 -7.14 9.32 5.72
CA LYS A 124 -6.00 9.66 4.87
C LYS A 124 -4.90 8.60 4.94
N ALA A 125 -4.32 8.23 3.82
CA ALA A 125 -3.12 7.40 3.74
C ALA A 125 -1.86 8.25 3.96
N THR A 126 -0.96 7.78 4.82
CA THR A 126 0.31 8.44 5.18
C THR A 126 1.55 7.60 4.91
N ARG A 127 1.38 6.31 4.57
CA ARG A 127 2.43 5.35 4.22
C ARG A 127 1.98 4.48 3.05
N ASN A 128 2.93 3.76 2.47
CA ASN A 128 2.67 2.78 1.41
C ASN A 128 1.74 1.65 1.87
N GLY A 129 0.87 1.19 0.98
CA GLY A 129 -0.12 0.17 1.29
C GLY A 129 -1.33 0.19 0.36
N MET A 130 -2.34 -0.60 0.70
CA MET A 130 -3.62 -0.60 -0.03
C MET A 130 -4.38 0.70 0.21
N VAL A 131 -4.80 1.33 -0.89
CA VAL A 131 -5.61 2.54 -0.91
C VAL A 131 -6.92 2.27 -1.63
N LEU A 132 -8.00 2.85 -1.13
CA LEU A 132 -9.34 2.76 -1.72
C LEU A 132 -9.42 3.58 -3.01
N GLY A 133 -8.71 4.70 -3.05
CA GLY A 133 -8.80 5.68 -4.12
C GLY A 133 -8.35 7.06 -3.66
N THR A 134 -8.79 8.08 -4.39
CA THR A 134 -8.35 9.47 -4.23
C THR A 134 -9.51 10.37 -3.83
N ALA A 135 -9.30 11.21 -2.81
CA ALA A 135 -10.29 12.17 -2.34
C ALA A 135 -10.56 13.26 -3.38
N LEU A 136 -11.84 13.53 -3.63
CA LEU A 136 -12.32 14.61 -4.51
C LEU A 136 -12.85 15.82 -3.72
N GLU A 137 -12.99 15.67 -2.41
CA GLU A 137 -13.42 16.72 -1.49
C GLU A 137 -12.47 16.86 -0.29
N ASN A 138 -12.47 18.05 0.31
CA ASN A 138 -11.73 18.29 1.54
C ASN A 138 -12.55 17.86 2.75
N TYR A 139 -11.89 17.31 3.77
CA TYR A 139 -12.51 17.06 5.06
C TYR A 139 -11.55 17.38 6.21
N SER A 140 -12.05 18.18 7.14
CA SER A 140 -11.36 18.52 8.38
C SER A 140 -12.38 18.56 9.51
N ASN A 141 -12.01 17.99 10.64
CA ASN A 141 -12.79 18.08 11.86
C ASN A 141 -11.86 18.14 13.06
N SER A 142 -12.18 18.98 14.05
CA SER A 142 -11.40 19.05 15.30
C SER A 142 -11.52 17.75 16.12
N ASN A 143 -12.65 17.05 16.03
CA ASN A 143 -12.82 15.72 16.61
C ASN A 143 -12.51 14.64 15.55
N GLN A 144 -11.34 14.06 15.70
CA GLN A 144 -10.78 13.05 14.80
C GLN A 144 -11.63 11.78 14.61
N LYS A 145 -12.51 11.46 15.57
CA LYS A 145 -13.39 10.28 15.50
C LYS A 145 -14.73 10.56 14.83
N LEU A 146 -15.06 11.83 14.58
CA LEU A 146 -16.26 12.15 13.81
C LEU A 146 -16.06 11.69 12.36
N THR A 147 -17.17 11.25 11.77
CA THR A 147 -17.20 10.74 10.41
C THR A 147 -18.10 11.61 9.55
N ALA A 148 -17.71 11.79 8.30
CA ALA A 148 -18.54 12.45 7.29
C ALA A 148 -18.38 11.73 5.96
N LYS A 149 -19.37 11.90 5.09
CA LYS A 149 -19.28 11.41 3.72
C LYS A 149 -18.53 12.44 2.88
N ILE A 150 -17.53 11.98 2.14
CA ILE A 150 -16.87 12.77 1.11
C ILE A 150 -16.89 12.03 -0.22
N GLU A 151 -16.84 12.77 -1.32
CA GLU A 151 -16.66 12.18 -2.64
C GLU A 151 -15.23 11.64 -2.83
N VAL A 152 -15.12 10.38 -3.24
CA VAL A 152 -13.84 9.70 -3.52
C VAL A 152 -13.93 9.04 -4.89
N ALA A 153 -12.88 9.22 -5.68
CA ALA A 153 -12.64 8.42 -6.88
C ALA A 153 -12.12 7.05 -6.45
N VAL A 154 -13.03 6.08 -6.33
CA VAL A 154 -12.74 4.72 -5.86
C VAL A 154 -12.08 3.94 -6.99
N ASN A 155 -10.92 3.38 -6.65
CA ASN A 155 -10.13 2.46 -7.45
C ASN A 155 -9.19 1.74 -6.47
N PRO A 156 -9.61 0.63 -5.85
CA PRO A 156 -8.77 -0.06 -4.88
C PRO A 156 -7.48 -0.57 -5.53
N HIS A 157 -6.33 -0.11 -5.07
CA HIS A 157 -5.02 -0.52 -5.57
C HIS A 157 -3.93 -0.39 -4.50
N PHE A 158 -2.78 -1.02 -4.74
CA PHE A 158 -1.61 -0.83 -3.90
C PHE A 158 -0.86 0.44 -4.32
N ASN A 159 -0.62 1.35 -3.37
CA ASN A 159 0.15 2.56 -3.61
C ASN A 159 1.52 2.50 -2.91
N ALA A 160 2.58 2.70 -3.70
CA ALA A 160 3.97 2.75 -3.26
C ALA A 160 4.60 4.16 -3.41
N SER A 161 3.77 5.19 -3.64
CA SER A 161 4.25 6.54 -3.96
C SER A 161 4.71 7.34 -2.75
N PHE A 162 4.51 6.85 -1.52
CA PHE A 162 5.09 7.47 -0.34
C PHE A 162 6.56 7.09 -0.30
N ALA A 163 7.40 8.00 -0.80
CA ALA A 163 8.84 7.90 -0.65
C ALA A 163 9.18 8.14 0.83
N ASP A 164 9.14 7.06 1.63
CA ASP A 164 9.65 7.04 2.99
C ASP A 164 11.14 7.41 2.95
N THR A 165 11.41 8.71 3.07
CA THR A 165 12.77 9.28 3.15
C THR A 165 13.43 8.93 4.49
N LYS A 166 12.78 8.12 5.31
CA LYS A 166 13.26 7.65 6.61
C LYS A 166 13.04 6.15 6.75
N THR A 167 13.72 5.36 5.93
CA THR A 167 13.94 3.95 6.21
C THR A 167 14.84 3.81 7.45
N ASN A 168 14.26 4.04 8.62
CA ASN A 168 14.90 3.76 9.89
C ASN A 168 14.99 2.23 10.02
N VAL A 169 16.22 1.72 10.09
CA VAL A 169 16.51 0.27 10.21
C VAL A 169 15.76 -0.36 11.41
N LEU A 170 15.52 0.43 12.46
CA LEU A 170 14.75 0.03 13.64
C LEU A 170 13.25 -0.17 13.38
N GLU A 171 12.67 0.57 12.43
CA GLU A 171 11.27 0.48 12.04
C GLU A 171 11.04 -0.74 11.14
N VAL A 172 12.00 -1.05 10.26
CA VAL A 172 12.02 -2.30 9.48
C VAL A 172 12.11 -3.52 10.39
N LEU A 173 12.92 -3.47 11.46
CA LEU A 173 13.03 -4.57 12.44
C LEU A 173 11.76 -4.72 13.29
N ARG A 174 11.05 -3.63 13.61
CA ARG A 174 9.78 -3.67 14.36
C ARG A 174 8.59 -4.12 13.52
N ASN A 175 8.61 -3.85 12.22
CA ASN A 175 7.55 -4.22 11.29
C ASN A 175 7.79 -5.59 10.62
N ALA A 176 8.93 -6.26 10.88
CA ALA A 176 9.24 -7.59 10.37
C ALA A 176 8.27 -8.69 10.82
N SER A 177 7.42 -8.41 11.81
CA SER A 177 6.33 -9.27 12.25
C SER A 177 5.03 -9.13 11.44
N ASP A 178 4.95 -8.19 10.48
CA ASP A 178 3.81 -8.03 9.58
C ASP A 178 4.08 -8.72 8.22
N PRO A 179 3.26 -9.70 7.78
CA PRO A 179 3.54 -10.55 6.63
C PRO A 179 3.49 -9.86 5.24
N THR A 180 3.27 -8.54 5.19
CA THR A 180 3.15 -7.77 3.94
C THR A 180 4.42 -7.01 3.54
N THR A 181 5.49 -7.02 4.37
CA THR A 181 6.77 -6.34 4.09
C THR A 181 7.77 -7.18 3.27
N LEU A 182 7.30 -8.15 2.49
CA LEU A 182 8.16 -9.10 1.75
C LEU A 182 9.13 -8.41 0.76
N THR A 183 8.87 -7.15 0.37
CA THR A 183 9.75 -6.34 -0.48
C THR A 183 10.89 -5.64 0.28
N GLN A 184 10.81 -5.51 1.61
CA GLN A 184 11.83 -4.85 2.44
C GLN A 184 12.89 -5.84 2.98
N LEU A 185 12.53 -7.13 3.06
CA LEU A 185 13.45 -8.22 3.43
C LEU A 185 14.55 -8.44 2.37
N THR A 186 14.25 -8.16 1.09
CA THR A 186 15.21 -8.27 0.00
C THR A 186 16.38 -7.30 0.16
N SER A 187 16.12 -6.06 0.57
CA SER A 187 17.20 -5.07 0.78
C SER A 187 18.15 -5.46 1.92
N LEU A 188 17.62 -5.98 3.04
CA LEU A 188 18.44 -6.45 4.16
C LEU A 188 19.34 -7.63 3.77
N ARG A 189 18.79 -8.54 2.97
CA ARG A 189 19.50 -9.72 2.43
C ARG A 189 20.71 -9.33 1.58
N TYR A 190 20.61 -8.30 0.73
CA TYR A 190 21.76 -7.78 -0.02
C TYR A 190 22.84 -7.19 0.89
N VAL A 191 22.44 -6.46 1.95
CA VAL A 191 23.39 -5.86 2.91
C VAL A 191 24.14 -6.95 3.70
N VAL A 192 23.43 -7.98 4.16
CA VAL A 192 24.04 -9.11 4.88
C VAL A 192 24.97 -9.91 3.95
N ALA A 193 24.55 -10.19 2.72
CA ALA A 193 25.41 -10.87 1.73
C ALA A 193 26.69 -10.07 1.43
N ALA A 194 26.56 -8.75 1.22
CA ALA A 194 27.71 -7.87 1.01
C ALA A 194 28.65 -7.86 2.23
N GLY A 195 28.09 -7.79 3.45
CA GLY A 195 28.87 -7.83 4.69
C GLY A 195 29.68 -9.11 4.85
N ILE A 196 29.11 -10.28 4.54
CA ILE A 196 29.79 -11.58 4.62
C ILE A 196 30.91 -11.67 3.59
N VAL A 197 30.67 -11.22 2.35
CA VAL A 197 31.71 -11.22 1.31
C VAL A 197 32.86 -10.30 1.71
N LEU A 198 32.58 -9.08 2.18
CA LEU A 198 33.61 -8.15 2.64
C LEU A 198 34.40 -8.71 3.84
N ALA A 199 33.74 -9.34 4.79
CA ALA A 199 34.39 -9.98 5.93
C ALA A 199 35.29 -11.14 5.49
N ALA A 200 34.83 -12.00 4.58
CA ALA A 200 35.61 -13.12 4.04
C ALA A 200 36.86 -12.62 3.30
N PHE A 201 36.73 -11.58 2.48
CA PHE A 201 37.86 -10.93 1.82
C PHE A 201 38.83 -10.30 2.82
N GLY A 202 38.32 -9.56 3.81
CA GLY A 202 39.14 -8.91 4.82
C GLY A 202 39.93 -9.90 5.68
N ILE A 203 39.26 -10.95 6.16
CA ILE A 203 39.90 -12.03 6.94
C ILE A 203 40.93 -12.76 6.07
N GLY A 204 40.58 -13.10 4.83
CA GLY A 204 41.49 -13.74 3.88
C GLY A 204 42.76 -12.92 3.67
N PHE A 205 42.63 -11.62 3.39
CA PHE A 205 43.76 -10.70 3.20
C PHE A 205 44.62 -10.52 4.44
N ILE A 206 44.01 -10.33 5.61
CA ILE A 206 44.74 -10.16 6.87
C ILE A 206 45.53 -11.43 7.21
N PHE A 207 44.91 -12.60 7.08
CA PHE A 207 45.54 -13.87 7.41
C PHE A 207 46.67 -14.18 6.43
N PHE A 208 46.41 -14.07 5.12
CA PHE A 208 47.43 -14.27 4.08
C PHE A 208 48.58 -13.28 4.20
N GLY A 209 48.29 -11.98 4.41
CA GLY A 209 49.32 -10.95 4.51
C GLY A 209 50.25 -11.15 5.70
N ARG A 210 49.69 -11.47 6.88
CA ARG A 210 50.49 -11.75 8.08
C ARG A 210 51.34 -13.01 7.93
N VAL A 211 50.75 -14.09 7.43
CA VAL A 211 51.43 -15.38 7.31
C VAL A 211 52.48 -15.37 6.19
N THR A 212 52.21 -14.66 5.10
CA THR A 212 53.16 -14.52 3.99
C THR A 212 54.36 -13.67 4.37
N SER A 213 54.14 -12.58 5.12
CA SER A 213 55.23 -11.73 5.58
C SER A 213 56.25 -12.49 6.44
N SER A 214 55.78 -13.30 7.40
CA SER A 214 56.67 -14.10 8.24
C SER A 214 57.31 -15.25 7.47
N GLY A 215 56.60 -15.87 6.53
CA GLY A 215 57.16 -16.91 5.66
C GLY A 215 58.24 -16.39 4.71
N VAL A 216 58.10 -15.18 4.17
CA VAL A 216 59.12 -14.54 3.32
C VAL A 216 60.35 -14.13 4.15
N GLU A 217 60.17 -13.61 5.36
CA GLU A 217 61.29 -13.32 6.26
C GLU A 217 62.07 -14.60 6.60
N ALA A 218 61.37 -15.69 6.94
CA ALA A 218 61.99 -16.97 7.23
C ALA A 218 62.79 -17.54 6.05
N LEU A 219 62.27 -17.37 4.82
CA LEU A 219 62.96 -17.79 3.60
C LEU A 219 64.25 -17.00 3.37
N GLY A 220 64.23 -15.69 3.64
CA GLY A 220 65.40 -14.83 3.53
C GLY A 220 66.49 -15.15 4.56
N ARG A 221 66.10 -15.60 5.76
CA ARG A 221 67.05 -15.94 6.85
C ARG A 221 67.59 -17.36 6.76
N ASN A 222 66.85 -18.30 6.18
CA ASN A 222 67.26 -19.70 6.05
C ASN A 222 66.90 -20.30 4.67
N PRO A 223 67.73 -20.08 3.64
CA PRO A 223 67.45 -20.56 2.28
C PRO A 223 67.52 -22.09 2.16
N LEU A 224 68.17 -22.80 3.09
CA LEU A 224 68.25 -24.28 3.09
C LEU A 224 66.88 -24.94 3.34
N ALA A 225 65.98 -24.25 4.06
CA ALA A 225 64.61 -24.72 4.32
C ALA A 225 63.59 -24.22 3.28
N SER A 226 64.07 -23.65 2.17
CA SER A 226 63.25 -22.97 1.16
C SER A 226 62.06 -23.76 0.65
N ARG A 227 62.26 -25.05 0.36
CA ARG A 227 61.19 -25.93 -0.16
C ARG A 227 60.03 -26.08 0.84
N THR A 228 60.33 -26.23 2.12
CA THR A 228 59.30 -26.39 3.16
C THR A 228 58.55 -25.08 3.41
N ILE A 229 59.27 -23.95 3.39
CA ILE A 229 58.68 -22.62 3.58
C ILE A 229 57.78 -22.24 2.40
N GLN A 230 58.23 -22.47 1.17
CA GLN A 230 57.44 -22.24 -0.04
C GLN A 230 56.17 -23.10 -0.05
N LEU A 231 56.27 -24.38 0.35
CA LEU A 231 55.11 -25.27 0.42
C LEU A 231 54.08 -24.77 1.46
N SER A 232 54.54 -24.26 2.59
CA SER A 232 53.67 -23.62 3.59
C SER A 232 53.00 -22.35 3.06
N LEU A 233 53.73 -21.48 2.35
CA LEU A 233 53.18 -20.27 1.73
C LEU A 233 52.10 -20.61 0.69
N VAL A 234 52.35 -21.60 -0.16
CA VAL A 234 51.38 -22.07 -1.16
C VAL A 234 50.13 -22.65 -0.48
N PHE A 235 50.30 -23.44 0.59
CA PHE A 235 49.16 -23.99 1.33
C PHE A 235 48.29 -22.88 1.95
N ASN A 236 48.91 -21.84 2.52
CA ASN A 236 48.19 -20.70 3.08
C ASN A 236 47.50 -19.84 2.01
N LEU A 237 48.10 -19.72 0.82
CA LEU A 237 47.45 -19.09 -0.34
C LEU A 237 46.20 -19.87 -0.77
N ILE A 238 46.29 -21.20 -0.83
CA ILE A 238 45.14 -22.05 -1.16
C ILE A 238 44.04 -21.89 -0.09
N LEU A 239 44.41 -21.91 1.20
CA LEU A 239 43.47 -21.71 2.30
C LEU A 239 42.73 -20.36 2.18
N MET A 240 43.44 -19.29 1.82
CA MET A 240 42.86 -17.96 1.57
C MET A 240 41.82 -18.02 0.45
N ILE A 241 42.17 -18.63 -0.68
CA ILE A 241 41.26 -18.77 -1.83
C ILE A 241 40.01 -19.56 -1.41
N VAL A 242 40.15 -20.63 -0.64
CA VAL A 242 39.03 -21.42 -0.11
C VAL A 242 38.12 -20.58 0.78
N ILE A 243 38.68 -19.76 1.68
CA ILE A 243 37.89 -18.87 2.55
C ILE A 243 37.10 -17.84 1.73
N ILE A 244 37.72 -17.26 0.70
CA ILE A 244 37.05 -16.28 -0.18
C ILE A 244 35.93 -16.96 -0.99
N ILE A 245 36.18 -18.14 -1.56
CA ILE A 245 35.18 -18.90 -2.30
C ILE A 245 34.02 -19.31 -1.39
N ALA A 246 34.30 -19.76 -0.16
CA ALA A 246 33.27 -20.09 0.81
C ALA A 246 32.42 -18.86 1.19
N GLY A 247 33.05 -17.71 1.41
CA GLY A 247 32.35 -16.45 1.67
C GLY A 247 31.47 -16.00 0.51
N LEU A 248 31.97 -16.11 -0.73
CA LEU A 248 31.18 -15.85 -1.94
C LEU A 248 30.03 -16.85 -2.10
N GLY A 249 30.26 -18.13 -1.80
CA GLY A 249 29.24 -19.18 -1.86
C GLY A 249 28.12 -18.94 -0.84
N ILE A 250 28.46 -18.57 0.39
CA ILE A 250 27.47 -18.21 1.42
C ILE A 250 26.72 -16.94 1.00
N GLY A 251 27.43 -15.91 0.52
CA GLY A 251 26.79 -14.69 0.01
C GLY A 251 25.82 -14.97 -1.14
N TYR A 252 26.21 -15.82 -2.09
CA TYR A 252 25.35 -16.25 -3.19
C TYR A 252 24.16 -17.09 -2.71
N MET A 253 24.37 -18.00 -1.77
CA MET A 253 23.28 -18.79 -1.18
C MET A 253 22.26 -17.89 -0.49
N ILE A 254 22.73 -16.86 0.21
CA ILE A 254 21.86 -15.83 0.77
C ILE A 254 21.10 -15.15 -0.36
N LEU A 255 21.72 -14.79 -1.49
CA LEU A 255 21.06 -14.15 -2.65
C LEU A 255 20.10 -15.02 -3.46
N ILE A 256 20.09 -16.35 -3.28
CA ILE A 256 19.11 -17.25 -3.94
C ILE A 256 17.95 -17.73 -3.04
N LEU A 257 18.15 -17.83 -1.72
CA LEU A 257 17.11 -18.07 -0.69
C LEU A 257 16.14 -16.89 -0.46
#